data_AF-A0A8U0U7K0-F1
#
_entry.id   AF-A0A8U0U7K0-F1
#
_cell.length_a   1.000
_cell.length_b   1.000
_cell.length_c   1.000
_cell.angle_alpha   90.00
_cell.angle_beta   90.00
_cell.angle_gamma   90.00
#
_symmetry.space_group_name_H-M   'P 1'
#
loop_
_entity.id
_entity.type
_entity.pdbx_description
1 polymer ?
#
loop_
_entity_poly.entity_id
_entity_poly.type
_entity_poly.pdbx_seq_one_letter_code
_entity_poly.pdbx_strand_id
1 'polypeptide(L)'
;MHLSAQANEASSPSQDLSDLPMEEQLRRLQEERTCKVCMDKEVNMVFIPCGHLVVCKECAPSLRKCPICRGLVKGTVRTFLS
;
A
#
# COMPACT_ATOMS: atom_id res chain seq x y z
N MET A 1 13.59 27.73 -23.37
CA MET A 1 12.29 27.07 -23.13
C MET A 1 12.43 25.56 -23.20
N HIS A 2 12.99 24.95 -22.14
CA HIS A 2 12.76 23.54 -21.84
C HIS A 2 12.71 23.44 -20.31
N LEU A 3 11.48 23.31 -19.79
CA LEU A 3 11.20 23.13 -18.37
C LEU A 3 11.68 21.74 -17.96
N SER A 4 12.52 21.67 -16.94
CA SER A 4 12.84 20.46 -16.21
C SER A 4 11.57 19.96 -15.50
N ALA A 5 11.04 18.84 -15.95
CA ALA A 5 9.94 18.15 -15.28
C ALA A 5 10.46 17.54 -13.97
N GLN A 6 10.17 18.19 -12.85
CA GLN A 6 10.35 17.62 -11.52
C GLN A 6 9.20 16.65 -11.28
N ALA A 7 9.54 15.36 -11.20
CA ALA A 7 8.61 14.28 -10.93
C ALA A 7 8.17 14.33 -9.46
N ASN A 8 7.00 14.94 -9.26
CA ASN A 8 5.97 14.64 -8.26
C ASN A 8 6.37 13.65 -7.14
N GLU A 9 6.74 14.19 -5.98
CA GLU A 9 6.90 13.46 -4.73
C GLU A 9 5.52 12.99 -4.22
N ALA A 10 5.17 11.74 -4.51
CA ALA A 10 4.10 11.05 -3.80
C ALA A 10 4.64 10.44 -2.51
N SER A 11 5.16 11.28 -1.61
CA SER A 11 5.54 10.89 -0.25
C SER A 11 4.48 11.41 0.71
N SER A 12 3.77 10.47 1.35
CA SER A 12 2.83 10.70 2.44
C SER A 12 3.38 11.72 3.46
N PRO A 13 2.55 12.57 4.10
CA PRO A 13 3.01 13.43 5.17
C PRO A 13 3.62 12.55 6.27
N SER A 14 4.93 12.71 6.52
CA SER A 14 5.62 12.12 7.66
C SER A 14 5.14 12.80 8.93
N GLN A 15 3.93 12.49 9.38
CA GLN A 15 3.48 12.85 10.72
C GLN A 15 4.11 11.88 11.69
N ASP A 16 4.85 12.39 12.68
CA ASP A 16 5.40 11.58 13.75
C ASP A 16 4.25 10.90 14.50
N LEU A 17 4.17 9.57 14.38
CA LEU A 17 3.06 8.79 14.95
C LEU A 17 3.05 8.93 16.48
N SER A 18 4.18 9.23 17.12
CA SER A 18 4.30 9.32 18.58
C SER A 18 3.47 10.43 19.22
N ASP A 19 3.13 11.47 18.45
CA ASP A 19 2.39 12.64 18.96
C ASP A 19 0.87 12.43 18.97
N LEU A 20 0.40 11.31 18.41
CA LEU A 20 -1.03 10.98 18.33
C LEU A 20 -1.50 10.25 19.59
N PRO A 21 -2.78 10.41 19.99
CA PRO A 21 -3.40 9.56 21.01
C PRO A 21 -3.25 8.08 20.64
N MET A 22 -3.06 7.22 21.65
CA MET A 22 -2.80 5.79 21.46
C MET A 22 -3.86 5.10 20.60
N GLU A 23 -5.12 5.49 20.75
CA GLU A 23 -6.24 4.93 19.97
C GLU A 23 -6.10 5.23 18.48
N GLU A 24 -5.64 6.44 18.13
CA GLU A 24 -5.41 6.85 16.76
C GLU A 24 -4.17 6.17 16.16
N GLN A 25 -3.11 5.98 16.96
CA GLN A 25 -1.94 5.20 16.55
C GLN A 25 -2.34 3.76 16.19
N LEU A 26 -3.12 3.11 17.06
CA LEU A 26 -3.62 1.75 16.81
C LEU A 26 -4.49 1.69 15.55
N ARG A 27 -5.38 2.67 15.36
CA ARG A 27 -6.21 2.76 14.15
C ARG A 27 -5.35 2.86 12.89
N ARG A 28 -4.34 3.72 12.87
CA ARG A 28 -3.43 3.88 11.71
C ARG A 28 -2.66 2.61 11.40
N LEU A 29 -2.11 1.95 12.42
CA LEU A 29 -1.40 0.67 12.26
C LEU A 29 -2.33 -0.43 11.71
N GLN A 30 -3.57 -0.49 12.20
CA GLN A 30 -4.58 -1.43 11.68
C GLN A 30 -4.92 -1.11 10.22
N GLU A 31 -5.10 0.16 9.88
CA GLU A 31 -5.37 0.59 8.52
C GLU A 31 -4.24 0.20 7.58
N GLU A 32 -2.98 0.45 7.93
CA GLU A 32 -1.81 0.04 7.15
C GLU A 32 -1.81 -1.47 6.83
N ARG A 33 -2.25 -2.30 7.78
CA ARG A 33 -2.35 -3.76 7.61
C ARG A 33 -3.63 -4.21 6.92
N THR A 34 -4.56 -3.31 6.60
CA THR A 34 -5.85 -3.64 5.99
C THR A 34 -5.81 -3.51 4.47
N CYS A 35 -6.42 -4.46 3.77
CA CYS A 35 -6.54 -4.50 2.31
C CYS A 35 -7.19 -3.23 1.78
N LYS A 36 -6.50 -2.53 0.88
CA LYS A 36 -6.96 -1.25 0.33
C LYS A 36 -8.08 -1.36 -0.71
N VAL A 37 -8.59 -2.57 -0.94
CA VAL A 37 -9.68 -2.85 -1.89
C VAL A 37 -10.96 -3.19 -1.16
N CYS A 38 -10.96 -4.22 -0.32
CA CYS A 38 -12.16 -4.61 0.43
C CYS A 38 -12.30 -3.86 1.77
N MET A 39 -11.23 -3.22 2.27
CA MET A 39 -11.20 -2.54 3.57
C MET A 39 -11.63 -3.44 4.76
N ASP A 40 -11.36 -4.74 4.64
CA ASP A 40 -11.84 -5.77 5.59
C ASP A 40 -10.70 -6.71 6.01
N LYS A 41 -10.08 -7.39 5.04
CA LYS A 41 -9.09 -8.43 5.31
C LYS A 41 -7.67 -7.86 5.40
N GLU A 42 -6.80 -8.53 6.14
CA GLU A 42 -5.39 -8.15 6.19
C GLU A 42 -4.69 -8.26 4.83
N VAL A 43 -3.73 -7.38 4.59
CA VAL A 43 -2.82 -7.45 3.45
C VAL A 43 -1.93 -8.68 3.57
N ASN A 44 -1.84 -9.46 2.50
CA ASN A 44 -0.95 -10.63 2.46
C ASN A 44 -0.43 -10.96 1.06
N MET A 45 -0.66 -10.09 0.07
CA MET A 45 -0.17 -10.27 -1.30
C MET A 45 0.78 -9.14 -1.71
N VAL A 46 1.97 -9.52 -2.14
CA VAL A 46 2.97 -8.62 -2.75
C VAL A 46 2.83 -8.68 -4.27
N PHE A 47 2.81 -7.52 -4.92
CA PHE A 47 2.81 -7.42 -6.39
C PHE A 47 4.22 -7.43 -6.98
N ILE A 48 4.44 -8.25 -8.01
CA ILE A 48 5.69 -8.27 -8.79
C ILE A 48 5.51 -7.43 -10.07
N PRO A 49 6.46 -6.55 -10.43
CA PRO A 49 7.77 -6.35 -9.80
C PRO A 49 7.82 -5.21 -8.76
N CYS A 50 6.71 -4.51 -8.49
CA CYS A 50 6.78 -3.26 -7.72
C CYS A 50 6.96 -3.44 -6.20
N GLY A 51 6.75 -4.63 -5.65
CA GLY A 51 6.97 -4.95 -4.23
C GLY A 51 5.90 -4.47 -3.26
N HIS A 52 4.86 -3.75 -3.70
CA HIS A 52 3.83 -3.21 -2.80
C HIS A 52 2.93 -4.31 -2.22
N LEU A 53 2.85 -4.36 -0.88
CA LEU A 53 1.97 -5.20 -0.07
C LEU A 53 0.72 -4.42 0.34
N VAL A 54 -0.34 -4.46 -0.47
CA VAL A 54 -1.49 -3.55 -0.30
C VAL A 54 -2.86 -4.22 -0.41
N VAL A 55 -2.92 -5.51 -0.73
CA VAL A 55 -4.18 -6.24 -0.88
C VAL A 55 -4.15 -7.61 -0.22
N CYS A 56 -5.34 -8.14 0.06
CA CYS A 56 -5.54 -9.52 0.47
C CYS A 56 -5.55 -10.47 -0.74
N LYS A 57 -5.40 -11.77 -0.46
CA LYS A 57 -5.43 -12.87 -1.45
C LYS A 57 -6.68 -12.90 -2.32
N GLU A 58 -7.81 -12.40 -1.83
CA GLU A 58 -9.10 -12.45 -2.53
C GLU A 58 -9.28 -11.29 -3.50
N CYS A 59 -8.73 -10.12 -3.18
CA CYS A 59 -8.79 -8.95 -4.05
C CYS A 59 -7.70 -8.97 -5.12
N ALA A 60 -6.57 -9.63 -4.88
CA ALA A 60 -5.43 -9.64 -5.81
C ALA A 60 -5.76 -10.11 -7.25
N PRO A 61 -6.55 -11.18 -7.48
CA PRO A 61 -6.86 -11.66 -8.83
C PRO A 61 -7.62 -10.65 -9.71
N SER A 62 -8.34 -9.71 -9.09
CA SER A 62 -9.12 -8.69 -9.79
C SER A 62 -8.27 -7.49 -10.25
N LEU A 63 -6.98 -7.44 -9.90
CA LEU A 63 -6.12 -6.29 -10.15
C LEU A 63 -5.06 -6.56 -11.22
N ARG A 64 -5.11 -5.79 -12.31
CA ARG A 64 -4.06 -5.77 -13.35
C ARG A 64 -2.93 -4.77 -13.07
N LYS A 65 -3.20 -3.75 -12.24
CA LYS A 65 -2.24 -2.71 -11.86
C LYS A 65 -2.22 -2.55 -10.35
N CYS A 66 -1.05 -2.24 -9.80
CA CYS A 66 -0.90 -1.94 -8.37
C CYS A 66 -1.69 -0.67 -8.01
N PRO A 67 -2.54 -0.67 -6.96
CA PRO A 67 -3.27 0.52 -6.52
C PRO A 67 -2.39 1.70 -6.10
N ILE A 68 -1.17 1.43 -5.64
CA ILE A 68 -0.24 2.46 -5.13
C ILE A 68 0.54 3.10 -6.27
N CYS A 69 1.39 2.33 -6.96
CA CYS A 69 2.29 2.87 -7.98
C CYS A 69 1.73 2.79 -9.41
N ARG A 70 0.55 2.21 -9.62
CA ARG A 70 -0.10 2.00 -10.93
C ARG A 70 0.69 1.13 -11.91
N GLY A 71 1.80 0.53 -11.48
CA GLY A 71 2.59 -0.42 -12.27
C GLY A 71 1.83 -1.70 -12.60
N LEU A 72 2.12 -2.30 -13.76
CA LEU A 72 1.50 -3.55 -14.21
C LEU A 72 1.89 -4.72 -13.28
N VAL A 73 0.90 -5.49 -12.83
CA VAL A 73 1.11 -6.69 -12.02
C VAL A 73 1.45 -7.85 -12.96
N LYS A 74 2.66 -8.38 -12.83
CA LYS A 74 3.15 -9.55 -13.59
C LYS A 74 3.06 -10.85 -12.79
N GLY A 75 2.94 -10.75 -11.48
CA GLY A 75 2.84 -11.88 -10.57
C GLY A 75 2.48 -11.43 -9.16
N THR A 76 2.11 -12.39 -8.31
CA THR A 76 1.82 -12.15 -6.89
C THR A 76 2.53 -13.18 -6.02
N VAL A 77 2.95 -12.76 -4.82
CA VAL A 77 3.52 -13.64 -3.80
C VAL A 77 2.72 -13.48 -2.52
N ARG A 78 2.32 -14.59 -1.91
CA ARG A 78 1.68 -14.58 -0.61
C ARG A 78 2.75 -14.43 0.48
N THR A 79 2.53 -13.49 1.40
CA THR A 79 3.39 -13.21 2.55
C THR A 79 2.69 -13.61 3.84
N PHE A 80 3.49 -13.89 4.87
CA PHE A 80 3.05 -14.18 6.23
C PHE A 80 3.82 -13.23 7.15
N LEU A 81 3.09 -12.32 7.80
CA LEU A 81 3.66 -11.36 8.75
C LEU A 81 3.71 -12.03 10.12
N SER A 82 4.88 -11.99 10.77
CA SER A 82 5.15 -12.52 12.11
C SER A 82 5.32 -11.41 13.13
#